data_AF-A0A9E3AXH8-F1
#
_entry.id   AF-A0A9E3AXH8-F1
#
_cell.length_a   1.000
_cell.length_b   1.000
_cell.length_c   1.000
_cell.angle_alpha   90.00
_cell.angle_beta   90.00
_cell.angle_gamma   90.00
#
_symmetry.space_group_name_H-M   'P 1'
#
loop_
_entity.id
_entity.type
_entity.pdbx_description
1 polymer ?
#
loop_
_entity_poly.entity_id
_entity_poly.type
_entity_poly.pdbx_seq_one_letter_code
_entity_poly.pdbx_strand_id
1 'polypeptide(L)'
;MSLRDEQFALARQCEAEGRQDEARRLFAAIGDAEALTALGQNLLTRPPIESYEGVKTIVEAANMGGAEAIHLCGTMAALGSGLSQNWSMALDCVQAGAERGWTPAQDVLRLLAKAPGDGWKALRDGVDLDALTIPG
;
A
#
# COMPACT_ATOMS: atom_id res chain seq x y z
N MET A 1 23.32 11.32 -13.75
CA MET A 1 22.08 11.25 -12.95
C MET A 1 20.93 11.22 -13.94
N SER A 2 19.92 10.36 -13.76
CA SER A 2 18.79 10.35 -14.69
C SER A 2 17.81 11.47 -14.35
N LEU A 3 17.00 11.92 -15.32
CA LEU A 3 15.95 12.91 -15.08
C LEU A 3 14.99 12.47 -13.97
N ARG A 4 14.71 11.16 -13.89
CA ARG A 4 13.90 10.54 -12.84
C ARG A 4 14.53 10.72 -11.46
N ASP A 5 15.83 10.46 -11.32
CA ASP A 5 16.55 10.60 -10.04
C ASP A 5 16.64 12.07 -9.60
N GLU A 6 16.81 12.99 -10.56
CA GLU A 6 16.79 14.44 -10.31
C GLU A 6 15.42 14.91 -9.80
N GLN A 7 14.35 14.47 -10.45
CA GLN A 7 12.98 14.78 -10.02
C GLN A 7 12.67 14.19 -8.65
N PHE A 8 13.13 12.96 -8.38
CA PHE A 8 12.92 12.32 -7.08
C PHE A 8 13.66 13.08 -5.98
N ALA A 9 14.92 13.45 -6.21
CA ALA A 9 15.71 14.25 -5.27
C ALA A 9 15.05 15.60 -4.99
N LEU A 10 14.55 16.29 -6.03
CA LEU A 10 13.83 17.55 -5.87
C LEU A 10 12.53 17.37 -5.07
N ALA A 11 11.79 16.28 -5.28
CA ALA A 11 10.60 15.97 -4.50
C ALA A 11 10.92 15.84 -3.01
N ARG A 12 11.98 15.10 -2.67
CA ARG A 12 12.45 14.93 -1.28
C ARG A 12 12.92 16.25 -0.66
N GLN A 13 13.56 17.12 -1.45
CA GLN A 13 13.91 18.46 -1.00
C GLN A 13 12.65 19.28 -0.68
N CYS A 14 11.64 19.25 -1.55
CA CYS A 14 10.38 19.94 -1.32
C CYS A 14 9.68 19.45 -0.03
N GLU A 15 9.70 18.14 0.25
CA GLU A 15 9.19 17.59 1.52
C GLU A 15 9.90 18.17 2.74
N ALA A 16 11.23 18.23 2.70
CA ALA A 16 12.07 18.75 3.79
C ALA A 16 11.85 20.25 4.03
N GLU A 17 11.56 21.00 2.97
CA GLU A 17 11.23 22.43 3.02
C GLU A 17 9.77 22.72 3.40
N GLY A 18 8.94 21.69 3.58
CA GLY A 18 7.53 21.87 3.90
C GLY A 18 6.62 22.13 2.68
N ARG A 19 7.16 22.11 1.46
CA ARG A 19 6.46 22.34 0.19
C ARG A 19 5.73 21.06 -0.27
N GLN A 20 4.77 20.61 0.52
CA GLN A 20 4.13 19.30 0.32
C GLN A 20 3.40 19.19 -1.02
N ASP A 21 2.67 20.23 -1.43
CA ASP A 21 1.95 20.23 -2.72
C ASP A 21 2.87 20.01 -3.93
N GLU A 22 4.08 20.58 -3.87
CA GLU A 22 5.05 20.44 -4.94
C GLU A 22 5.76 19.10 -4.91
N ALA A 23 6.15 18.63 -3.72
CA ALA A 23 6.67 17.29 -3.52
C ALA A 23 5.70 16.24 -4.09
N ARG A 24 4.41 16.37 -3.76
CA ARG A 24 3.35 15.47 -4.23
C ARG A 24 3.23 15.46 -5.74
N ARG A 25 3.24 16.64 -6.39
CA ARG A 25 3.21 16.75 -7.86
C ARG A 25 4.43 16.09 -8.51
N LEU A 26 5.61 16.25 -7.91
CA LEU A 26 6.84 15.66 -8.44
C LEU A 26 6.84 14.13 -8.31
N PHE A 27 6.45 13.59 -7.15
CA PHE A 27 6.30 12.15 -7.00
C PHE A 27 5.26 11.56 -7.96
N ALA A 28 4.10 12.22 -8.10
CA ALA A 28 3.06 11.81 -9.03
C ALA A 28 3.54 11.84 -10.49
N ALA A 29 4.37 12.82 -10.86
CA ALA A 29 4.92 12.93 -12.21
C ALA A 29 5.95 11.83 -12.54
N ILE A 30 6.69 11.33 -11.55
CA ILE A 30 7.59 10.19 -11.72
C ILE A 30 6.77 8.90 -11.90
N GLY A 31 5.77 8.69 -11.04
CA GLY A 31 4.73 7.67 -11.23
C GLY A 31 5.18 6.21 -11.12
N ASP A 32 6.43 5.93 -10.78
CA ASP A 32 6.87 4.56 -10.49
C ASP A 32 6.53 4.12 -9.07
N ALA A 33 6.71 2.83 -8.78
CA ALA A 33 6.33 2.25 -7.50
C ALA A 33 7.02 2.93 -6.30
N GLU A 34 8.27 3.38 -6.44
CA GLU A 34 9.00 4.06 -5.36
C GLU A 34 8.44 5.48 -5.15
N ALA A 35 8.21 6.22 -6.23
CA ALA A 35 7.66 7.57 -6.15
C ALA A 35 6.22 7.57 -5.62
N LEU A 36 5.39 6.63 -6.05
CA LEU A 36 4.04 6.47 -5.53
C LEU A 36 4.05 6.01 -4.06
N THR A 37 5.04 5.22 -3.63
CA THR A 37 5.24 4.90 -2.20
C THR A 37 5.46 6.19 -1.39
N ALA A 38 6.39 7.03 -1.85
CA ALA A 38 6.71 8.30 -1.18
C ALA A 38 5.52 9.28 -1.19
N LEU A 39 4.80 9.38 -2.31
CA LEU A 39 3.57 10.17 -2.41
C LEU A 39 2.52 9.71 -1.40
N GLY A 40 2.26 8.40 -1.34
CA GLY A 40 1.30 7.82 -0.41
C GLY A 40 1.67 8.10 1.04
N GLN A 41 2.93 7.91 1.43
CA GLN A 41 3.43 8.26 2.76
C GLN A 41 3.25 9.76 3.06
N ASN A 42 3.55 10.63 2.09
CA ASN A 42 3.39 12.07 2.25
C ASN A 42 1.92 12.45 2.52
N LEU A 43 1.00 11.93 1.72
CA LEU A 43 -0.45 12.14 1.89
C LEU A 43 -0.96 11.64 3.25
N LEU A 44 -0.39 10.55 3.78
CA LEU A 44 -0.78 9.95 5.05
C LEU A 44 -0.20 10.64 6.29
N THR A 45 0.94 11.34 6.15
CA THR A 45 1.72 11.81 7.31
C THR A 45 1.99 13.32 7.33
N ARG A 46 1.77 14.02 6.21
CA ARG A 46 2.02 15.47 6.09
C ARG A 46 0.73 16.25 5.78
N PRO A 47 0.47 17.38 6.46
CA PRO A 47 -0.69 18.22 6.16
C PRO A 47 -0.67 18.82 4.73
N PRO A 48 -1.84 19.01 4.09
CA PRO A 48 -3.13 18.46 4.53
C PRO A 48 -3.12 16.93 4.44
N ILE A 49 -3.59 16.26 5.49
CA ILE A 49 -3.63 14.80 5.53
C ILE A 49 -4.78 14.34 4.64
N GLU A 50 -4.47 13.53 3.65
CA GLU A 50 -5.39 13.04 2.64
C GLU A 50 -5.42 11.51 2.68
N SER A 51 -5.93 10.97 3.80
CA SER A 51 -5.79 9.55 4.13
C SER A 51 -6.29 8.62 3.05
N TYR A 52 -7.43 8.94 2.42
CA TYR A 52 -8.01 8.11 1.36
C TYR A 52 -7.11 8.03 0.12
N GLU A 53 -6.68 9.17 -0.43
CA GLU A 53 -5.78 9.19 -1.58
C GLU A 53 -4.41 8.62 -1.22
N GLY A 54 -3.93 8.84 0.00
CA GLY A 54 -2.69 8.26 0.50
C GLY A 54 -2.71 6.73 0.49
N VAL A 55 -3.74 6.10 1.07
CA VAL A 55 -3.88 4.64 1.05
C VAL A 55 -4.01 4.11 -0.38
N LYS A 56 -4.86 4.73 -1.20
CA LYS A 56 -5.06 4.35 -2.60
C LYS A 56 -3.75 4.39 -3.40
N THR A 57 -2.94 5.42 -3.18
CA THR A 57 -1.62 5.57 -3.83
C THR A 57 -0.65 4.47 -3.39
N ILE A 58 -0.63 4.11 -2.10
CA ILE A 58 0.18 2.98 -1.61
C ILE A 58 -0.29 1.66 -2.21
N VAL A 59 -1.60 1.44 -2.37
CA VAL A 59 -2.14 0.24 -3.02
C VAL A 59 -1.71 0.18 -4.49
N GLU A 60 -1.74 1.30 -5.20
CA GLU A 60 -1.26 1.39 -6.58
C GLU A 60 0.24 1.04 -6.69
N ALA A 61 1.07 1.64 -5.83
CA ALA A 61 2.49 1.33 -5.74
C ALA A 61 2.77 -0.15 -5.42
N ALA A 62 1.94 -0.74 -4.55
CA ALA A 62 2.01 -2.16 -4.20
C ALA A 62 1.67 -3.07 -5.39
N ASN A 63 0.63 -2.72 -6.16
CA ASN A 63 0.23 -3.44 -7.38
C ASN A 63 1.31 -3.38 -8.48
N MET A 64 2.17 -2.35 -8.47
CA MET A 64 3.35 -2.24 -9.33
C MET A 64 4.55 -3.05 -8.83
N GLY A 65 4.46 -3.70 -7.65
CA GLY A 65 5.52 -4.52 -7.07
C GLY A 65 6.49 -3.78 -6.16
N GLY A 66 6.18 -2.56 -5.71
CA GLY A 66 7.04 -1.80 -4.81
C GLY A 66 7.13 -2.44 -3.42
N ALA A 67 8.28 -3.00 -3.06
CA ALA A 67 8.43 -3.77 -1.81
C ALA A 67 7.99 -3.01 -0.54
N GLU A 68 8.33 -1.73 -0.44
CA GLU A 68 7.93 -0.87 0.68
C GLU A 68 6.42 -0.59 0.66
N ALA A 69 5.85 -0.24 -0.50
CA ALA A 69 4.41 -0.04 -0.64
C ALA A 69 3.62 -1.28 -0.24
N ILE A 70 4.06 -2.49 -0.60
CA ILE A 70 3.31 -3.68 -0.23
C ILE A 70 3.42 -3.96 1.28
N HIS A 71 4.57 -3.69 1.90
CA HIS A 71 4.70 -3.75 3.36
C HIS A 71 3.75 -2.75 4.06
N LEU A 72 3.69 -1.51 3.57
CA LEU A 72 2.77 -0.49 4.07
C LEU A 72 1.31 -0.90 3.84
N CYS A 73 0.98 -1.47 2.68
CA CYS A 73 -0.36 -1.98 2.38
C CYS A 73 -0.77 -3.09 3.37
N GLY A 74 0.12 -4.05 3.66
CA GLY A 74 -0.13 -5.09 4.66
C GLY A 74 -0.29 -4.52 6.07
N THR A 75 0.49 -3.49 6.42
CA THR A 75 0.43 -2.82 7.73
C THR A 75 -0.86 -2.01 7.90
N MET A 76 -1.26 -1.25 6.87
CA MET A 76 -2.49 -0.47 6.88
C MET A 76 -3.73 -1.36 6.90
N ALA A 77 -3.69 -2.49 6.18
CA ALA A 77 -4.68 -3.53 6.31
C ALA A 77 -4.75 -3.95 7.78
N ALA A 78 -3.67 -4.48 8.36
CA ALA A 78 -3.62 -4.99 9.73
C ALA A 78 -4.04 -4.00 10.83
N LEU A 79 -3.86 -2.68 10.63
CA LEU A 79 -4.16 -1.64 11.64
C LEU A 79 -5.50 -0.91 11.42
N GLY A 80 -6.20 -1.13 10.30
CA GLY A 80 -7.49 -0.49 10.03
C GLY A 80 -7.48 1.05 9.91
N SER A 81 -6.34 1.67 9.59
CA SER A 81 -6.18 3.13 9.53
C SER A 81 -6.46 3.71 8.14
N GLY A 82 -7.42 4.64 8.03
CA GLY A 82 -7.61 5.53 6.87
C GLY A 82 -8.46 4.99 5.71
N LEU A 83 -8.79 3.71 5.71
CA LEU A 83 -9.90 3.14 4.95
C LEU A 83 -11.09 3.06 5.90
N SER A 84 -12.32 3.31 5.43
CA SER A 84 -13.44 2.55 6.03
C SER A 84 -13.00 1.10 6.00
N GLN A 85 -12.92 0.41 7.15
CA GLN A 85 -12.40 -0.95 7.27
C GLN A 85 -13.00 -1.81 6.14
N ASN A 86 -12.26 -1.94 5.04
CA ASN A 86 -12.66 -2.70 3.87
C ASN A 86 -11.56 -3.70 3.61
N TRP A 87 -11.45 -4.59 4.59
CA TRP A 87 -10.53 -5.70 4.61
C TRP A 87 -10.72 -6.63 3.42
N SER A 88 -11.92 -6.65 2.83
CA SER A 88 -12.17 -7.34 1.56
C SER A 88 -11.27 -6.80 0.45
N MET A 89 -11.20 -5.48 0.26
CA MET A 89 -10.38 -4.87 -0.78
C MET A 89 -8.87 -5.04 -0.52
N ALA A 90 -8.46 -5.00 0.76
CA ALA A 90 -7.07 -5.26 1.13
C ALA A 90 -6.67 -6.71 0.81
N LEU A 91 -7.52 -7.68 1.13
CA LEU A 91 -7.30 -9.09 0.81
C LEU A 91 -7.27 -9.35 -0.70
N ASP A 92 -8.05 -8.61 -1.50
CA ASP A 92 -8.01 -8.71 -2.96
C ASP A 92 -6.65 -8.28 -3.51
N CYS A 93 -6.02 -7.26 -2.92
CA CYS A 93 -4.67 -6.82 -3.29
C CYS A 93 -3.60 -7.85 -2.88
N VAL A 94 -3.72 -8.43 -1.68
CA VAL A 94 -2.82 -9.50 -1.22
C VAL A 94 -2.96 -10.74 -2.11
N GLN A 95 -4.19 -11.11 -2.50
CA GLN A 95 -4.45 -12.18 -3.47
C GLN A 95 -3.73 -11.92 -4.80
N ALA A 96 -3.87 -10.72 -5.36
CA ALA A 96 -3.24 -10.36 -6.63
C ALA A 96 -1.70 -10.41 -6.57
N GLY A 97 -1.10 -10.06 -5.43
CA GLY A 97 0.35 -10.17 -5.19
C GLY A 97 0.80 -11.63 -5.05
N ALA A 98 0.03 -12.45 -4.34
CA ALA A 98 0.31 -13.87 -4.17
C ALA A 98 0.24 -14.63 -5.51
N GLU A 99 -0.75 -14.31 -6.36
CA GLU A 99 -0.92 -14.82 -7.73
C GLU A 99 0.26 -14.50 -8.65
N ARG A 100 0.95 -13.37 -8.41
CA ARG A 100 2.15 -12.95 -9.15
C ARG A 100 3.45 -13.55 -8.59
N GLY A 101 3.36 -14.43 -7.59
CA GLY A 101 4.52 -15.13 -7.03
C GLY A 101 5.24 -14.38 -5.90
N TRP A 102 4.66 -13.30 -5.38
CA TRP A 102 5.29 -12.52 -4.31
C TRP A 102 5.17 -13.24 -2.96
N THR A 103 6.28 -13.80 -2.47
CA THR A 103 6.32 -14.65 -1.27
C THR A 103 5.68 -14.01 -0.03
N PRO A 104 5.92 -12.73 0.31
CA PRO A 104 5.29 -12.13 1.48
C PRO A 104 3.75 -12.04 1.40
N ALA A 105 3.14 -11.80 0.22
CA ALA A 105 1.67 -11.87 0.10
C ALA A 105 1.15 -13.30 0.27
N GLN A 106 1.89 -14.28 -0.25
CA GLN A 106 1.56 -15.69 -0.06
C GLN A 106 1.58 -16.03 1.43
N ASP A 107 2.56 -15.54 2.18
CA ASP A 107 2.69 -15.76 3.62
C ASP A 107 1.57 -15.07 4.41
N VAL A 108 1.18 -13.85 4.02
CA VAL A 108 0.04 -13.15 4.63
C VAL A 108 -1.27 -13.93 4.42
N LEU A 109 -1.56 -14.41 3.20
CA LEU A 109 -2.78 -15.21 2.96
C LEU A 109 -2.77 -16.53 3.72
N ARG A 110 -1.63 -17.22 3.76
CA ARG A 110 -1.50 -18.47 4.53
C ARG A 110 -1.69 -18.25 6.03
N LEU A 111 -1.24 -17.11 6.54
CA LEU A 111 -1.39 -16.77 7.96
C LEU A 111 -2.84 -16.41 8.31
N LEU A 112 -3.53 -15.70 7.42
CA LEU A 112 -4.89 -15.19 7.69
C LEU A 112 -5.99 -16.21 7.38
N ALA A 113 -5.76 -17.17 6.48
CA ALA A 113 -6.74 -18.18 6.12
C ALA A 113 -6.97 -19.16 7.29
N LYS A 114 -8.23 -19.36 7.71
CA LYS A 114 -8.58 -20.32 8.77
C LYS A 114 -8.55 -21.77 8.30
N ALA A 115 -8.63 -21.99 7.00
CA ALA A 115 -8.65 -23.30 6.39
C ALA A 115 -7.58 -23.39 5.29
N PRO A 116 -6.96 -24.58 5.12
CA PRO A 116 -6.14 -24.83 3.94
C PRO A 116 -7.01 -24.70 2.69
N GLY A 117 -6.47 -24.07 1.66
CA GLY A 117 -7.14 -23.88 0.38
C GLY A 117 -6.18 -24.05 -0.77
N ASP A 118 -6.65 -24.66 -1.86
CA ASP A 118 -5.86 -24.82 -3.08
C ASP A 118 -5.92 -23.54 -3.90
N GLY A 119 -4.88 -22.72 -3.77
CA GLY A 119 -4.69 -21.48 -4.52
C GLY A 119 -5.03 -20.20 -3.73
N TRP A 120 -4.53 -19.06 -4.23
CA TRP A 120 -4.56 -17.78 -3.51
C TRP A 120 -5.98 -17.24 -3.30
N LYS A 121 -6.87 -17.44 -4.27
CA LYS A 121 -8.28 -17.09 -4.12
C LYS A 121 -8.97 -17.89 -3.02
N ALA A 122 -8.70 -19.20 -2.94
CA ALA A 122 -9.28 -20.05 -1.90
C ALA A 122 -8.78 -19.65 -0.51
N LEU A 123 -7.50 -19.30 -0.38
CA LEU A 123 -6.95 -18.76 0.87
C LEU A 123 -7.56 -17.41 1.23
N ARG A 124 -7.76 -16.52 0.26
CA ARG A 124 -8.45 -15.22 0.46
C ARG A 124 -9.89 -15.40 0.92
N ASP A 125 -10.64 -16.29 0.27
CA ASP A 125 -12.04 -16.56 0.62
C ASP A 125 -12.16 -17.27 1.98
N GLY A 126 -11.10 -17.95 2.43
CA GLY A 126 -10.99 -18.59 3.76
C GLY A 126 -10.58 -17.66 4.90
N VAL A 127 -10.37 -16.36 4.64
CA VAL A 127 -10.12 -15.37 5.70
C VAL A 127 -11.44 -14.96 6.34
N ASP A 128 -11.57 -15.24 7.62
CA ASP A 128 -12.73 -14.83 8.42
C ASP A 128 -12.55 -13.37 8.87
N LEU A 129 -13.00 -12.47 8.01
CA LEU A 129 -12.91 -11.02 8.25
C LEU A 129 -13.67 -10.61 9.52
N ASP A 130 -14.86 -11.15 9.75
CA ASP A 130 -15.69 -10.78 10.90
C ASP A 130 -14.95 -11.11 12.22
N ALA A 131 -14.25 -12.24 12.30
CA ALA A 131 -13.43 -12.58 13.47
C ALA A 131 -12.20 -11.68 13.68
N LEU A 132 -11.73 -11.00 12.63
CA LEU A 132 -10.55 -10.14 12.65
C LEU A 132 -10.88 -8.66 12.88
N THR A 133 -12.15 -8.26 12.74
CA THR A 133 -12.57 -6.85 12.74
C THR A 133 -13.50 -6.46 13.88
N ILE A 134 -13.98 -7.39 14.71
CA ILE A 134 -14.77 -7.07 15.90
C ILE A 134 -13.83 -6.62 17.04
N PRO A 135 -13.99 -5.42 17.61
CA PRO A 135 -13.30 -5.07 18.85
C PRO A 135 -13.91 -5.88 20.00
N GLY A 136 -13.08 -6.64 20.71
CA GLY A 136 -13.46 -7.29 21.97
C GLY A 136 -13.73 -6.28 23.09
#